data_AF-A0A3P8JRG4-F1
#
_entry.id   AF-A0A3P8JRG4-F1
#
_cell.length_a   1.000
_cell.length_b   1.000
_cell.length_c   1.000
_cell.angle_alpha   90.00
_cell.angle_beta   90.00
_cell.angle_gamma   90.00
#
_symmetry.space_group_name_H-M   'P 1'
#
loop_
_entity.id
_entity.type
_entity.pdbx_description
1 polymer ?
#
loop_
_entity_poly.entity_id
_entity_poly.type
_entity_poly.pdbx_seq_one_letter_code
_entity_poly.pdbx_strand_id
1 'polypeptide(L)'
;MNHQGLSAASTISFNLPTGKSLSEASEAINRAMTQLGVPSSVRGSFAGTAQVFQETMNSQIVLILAAIATVYIVLGILYESYVHPLTILSTLPSAGVGALLALELFGAPFSLIALIGIMLLIGIVKKNAIMMVDFALEAQRNGNLPPEEAIFQACLLRFRPIMMTTLAALFGALPLVLSGGDGSELRQPLGITIVGGLVVSQLLTLYTTPVVYLFFDRLRLRFSRKTRQPVSE
;
A
#
# COMPACT_ATOMS: atom_id res chain seq x y z
N MET A 1 -25.43 38.14 -9.28
CA MET A 1 -24.13 38.22 -8.59
C MET A 1 -23.94 36.91 -7.86
N ASN A 2 -23.10 36.03 -8.37
CA ASN A 2 -22.80 34.77 -7.68
C ASN A 2 -21.85 35.10 -6.54
N HIS A 3 -22.13 34.57 -5.36
CA HIS A 3 -21.28 34.76 -4.17
C HIS A 3 -20.98 33.38 -3.60
N GLN A 4 -19.75 33.17 -3.15
CA GLN A 4 -19.36 31.96 -2.45
C GLN A 4 -18.78 32.36 -1.09
N GLY A 5 -19.56 32.09 -0.03
CA GLY A 5 -19.32 32.68 1.28
C GLY A 5 -19.49 34.20 1.25
N LEU A 6 -18.47 34.93 1.72
CA LEU A 6 -18.43 36.41 1.77
C LEU A 6 -17.77 37.06 0.54
N SER A 7 -17.36 36.27 -0.46
CA SER A 7 -16.63 36.76 -1.64
C SER A 7 -17.49 36.73 -2.90
N ALA A 8 -17.31 37.72 -3.78
CA ALA A 8 -17.87 37.69 -5.12
C ALA A 8 -17.23 36.53 -5.91
N ALA A 9 -18.06 35.73 -6.56
CA ALA A 9 -17.63 34.53 -7.26
C ALA A 9 -18.18 34.51 -8.69
N SER A 10 -17.44 33.87 -9.59
CA SER A 10 -17.92 33.53 -10.93
C SER A 10 -17.72 32.04 -11.14
N THR A 11 -18.74 31.38 -11.67
CA THR A 11 -18.73 29.92 -11.83
C THR A 11 -18.36 29.58 -13.26
N ILE A 12 -17.34 28.75 -13.43
CA ILE A 12 -16.93 28.19 -14.73
C ILE A 12 -17.20 26.69 -14.68
N SER A 13 -18.09 26.22 -15.55
CA SER A 13 -18.43 24.81 -15.66
C SER A 13 -17.58 24.14 -16.75
N PHE A 14 -17.18 22.90 -16.53
CA PHE A 14 -16.46 22.09 -17.50
C PHE A 14 -17.05 20.67 -17.54
N ASN A 15 -16.83 19.98 -18.66
CA ASN A 15 -17.11 18.55 -18.78
C ASN A 15 -15.82 17.82 -19.17
N LEU A 16 -15.74 16.53 -18.82
CA LEU A 16 -14.58 15.69 -19.08
C LEU A 16 -14.59 15.18 -20.53
N PRO A 17 -13.49 15.31 -21.28
CA PRO A 17 -13.31 14.59 -22.53
C PRO A 17 -13.35 13.08 -22.31
N THR A 18 -13.80 12.32 -23.30
CA THR A 18 -13.82 10.84 -23.24
C THR A 18 -12.42 10.29 -22.93
N GLY A 19 -12.31 9.45 -21.90
CA GLY A 19 -11.04 8.84 -21.49
C GLY A 19 -10.11 9.74 -20.67
N LYS A 20 -10.54 10.95 -20.28
CA LYS A 20 -9.78 11.84 -19.38
C LYS A 20 -10.33 11.80 -17.96
N SER A 21 -9.41 11.80 -17.00
CA SER A 21 -9.75 11.77 -15.58
C SER A 21 -10.01 13.16 -15.01
N LEU A 22 -10.78 13.22 -13.93
CA LEU A 22 -11.03 14.46 -13.19
C LEU A 22 -9.74 15.05 -12.60
N SER A 23 -8.75 14.22 -12.28
CA SER A 23 -7.43 14.66 -11.82
C SER A 23 -6.69 15.40 -12.94
N GLU A 24 -6.63 14.84 -14.15
CA GLU A 24 -5.99 15.48 -15.30
C GLU A 24 -6.65 16.82 -15.65
N ALA A 25 -7.99 16.88 -15.61
CA ALA A 25 -8.72 18.12 -15.84
C ALA A 25 -8.41 19.18 -14.77
N SER A 26 -8.37 18.78 -13.49
CA SER A 26 -8.05 19.68 -12.38
C SER A 26 -6.62 20.22 -12.48
N GLU A 27 -5.66 19.36 -12.83
CA GLU A 27 -4.28 19.78 -13.09
C GLU A 27 -4.14 20.70 -14.30
N ALA A 28 -4.90 20.46 -15.38
CA ALA A 28 -4.89 21.32 -16.55
C ALA A 28 -5.45 22.71 -16.22
N ILE A 29 -6.53 22.78 -15.44
CA ILE A 29 -7.12 24.04 -14.97
C ILE A 29 -6.12 24.80 -14.07
N ASN A 30 -5.49 24.11 -13.12
CA ASN A 30 -4.49 24.73 -12.24
C ASN A 30 -3.27 25.24 -13.02
N ARG A 31 -2.79 24.48 -14.01
CA ARG A 31 -1.72 24.92 -14.91
C ARG A 31 -2.11 26.14 -15.73
N ALA A 32 -3.33 26.16 -16.28
CA ALA A 32 -3.84 27.30 -17.02
C ALA A 32 -3.96 28.55 -16.14
N MET A 33 -4.46 28.43 -14.91
CA MET A 33 -4.51 29.55 -13.95
C MET A 33 -3.12 30.11 -13.65
N THR A 34 -2.12 29.24 -13.54
CA THR A 34 -0.73 29.64 -13.28
C THR A 34 -0.13 30.33 -14.51
N GLN A 35 -0.36 29.81 -15.72
CA GLN A 35 0.11 30.39 -16.98
C GLN A 35 -0.54 31.75 -17.29
N LEU A 36 -1.80 31.93 -16.92
CA LEU A 36 -2.52 33.21 -17.06
C LEU A 36 -2.04 34.29 -16.09
N GLY A 37 -1.17 33.95 -15.12
CA GLY A 37 -0.63 34.91 -14.15
C GLY A 37 -1.70 35.49 -13.24
N VAL A 38 -2.71 34.69 -12.88
CA VAL A 38 -3.85 35.13 -12.07
C VAL A 38 -3.35 35.75 -10.74
N PRO A 39 -3.76 36.99 -10.40
CA PRO A 39 -3.34 37.64 -9.16
C PRO A 39 -3.70 36.81 -7.92
N SER A 40 -2.88 36.87 -6.87
CA SER A 40 -3.10 36.15 -5.61
C SER A 40 -4.40 36.53 -4.87
N SER A 41 -5.06 37.61 -5.29
CA SER A 41 -6.38 38.03 -4.81
C SER A 41 -7.52 37.16 -5.37
N VAL A 42 -7.31 36.45 -6.47
CA VAL A 42 -8.28 35.55 -7.07
C VAL A 42 -7.95 34.12 -6.66
N ARG A 43 -8.86 33.48 -5.93
CA ARG A 43 -8.72 32.08 -5.51
C ARG A 43 -9.64 31.20 -6.35
N GLY A 44 -9.06 30.21 -7.02
CA GLY A 44 -9.81 29.13 -7.64
C GLY A 44 -10.15 28.06 -6.60
N SER A 45 -11.43 27.71 -6.49
CA SER A 45 -11.87 26.53 -5.75
C SER A 45 -12.75 25.67 -6.64
N PHE A 46 -12.52 24.36 -6.63
CA PHE A 46 -13.44 23.42 -7.24
C PHE A 46 -14.73 23.35 -6.43
N ALA A 47 -15.86 23.15 -7.10
CA ALA A 47 -17.18 23.00 -6.50
C ALA A 47 -17.87 21.74 -7.06
N GLY A 48 -18.85 21.20 -6.33
CA GLY A 48 -19.61 20.02 -6.76
C GLY A 48 -18.76 18.75 -6.77
N THR A 49 -18.83 17.97 -7.86
CA THR A 49 -18.14 16.67 -7.97
C THR A 49 -16.62 16.78 -7.90
N ALA A 50 -16.04 17.86 -8.44
CA ALA A 50 -14.60 18.13 -8.37
C ALA A 50 -14.11 18.41 -6.94
N GLN A 51 -14.92 19.10 -6.13
CA GLN A 51 -14.60 19.34 -4.72
C GLN A 51 -14.62 18.04 -3.92
N VAL A 52 -15.70 17.26 -4.05
CA VAL A 52 -15.86 15.98 -3.35
C VAL A 52 -14.73 15.01 -3.72
N PHE A 53 -14.30 15.00 -4.99
CA PHE A 53 -13.15 14.20 -5.43
C PHE A 53 -11.86 14.62 -4.72
N GLN A 54 -11.56 15.93 -4.66
CA GLN A 54 -10.36 16.43 -3.99
C GLN A 54 -10.35 16.15 -2.48
N GLU A 55 -11.48 16.36 -1.81
CA GLU A 55 -11.65 16.04 -0.39
C GLU A 55 -11.48 14.54 -0.12
N THR A 56 -12.01 13.69 -1.02
CA THR A 56 -11.87 12.24 -0.94
C THR A 56 -10.41 11.82 -1.12
N MET A 57 -9.69 12.34 -2.11
CA MET A 57 -8.27 12.04 -2.35
C MET A 57 -7.39 12.36 -1.13
N ASN A 58 -7.57 13.54 -0.53
CA ASN A 58 -6.80 13.93 0.65
C ASN A 58 -7.12 13.03 1.85
N SER A 59 -8.40 12.74 2.07
CA SER A 59 -8.84 11.87 3.17
C SER A 59 -8.31 10.44 3.02
N GLN A 60 -8.21 9.93 1.79
CA GLN A 60 -7.68 8.59 1.51
C GLN A 60 -6.22 8.43 1.94
N ILE A 61 -5.36 9.43 1.70
CA ILE A 61 -3.96 9.38 2.13
C ILE A 61 -3.86 9.30 3.66
N VAL A 62 -4.66 10.12 4.36
CA VAL A 62 -4.71 10.10 5.84
C VAL A 62 -5.18 8.74 6.35
N LEU A 63 -6.20 8.14 5.73
CA LEU A 63 -6.70 6.82 6.11
C LEU A 63 -5.65 5.72 5.90
N ILE A 64 -4.90 5.75 4.79
CA ILE A 64 -3.80 4.80 4.54
C ILE A 64 -2.73 4.93 5.63
N LEU A 65 -2.31 6.17 5.95
CA LEU A 65 -1.31 6.41 6.98
C LEU A 65 -1.78 5.94 8.37
N ALA A 66 -3.04 6.24 8.71
CA ALA A 66 -3.65 5.79 9.97
C ALA A 66 -3.72 4.26 10.06
N ALA A 67 -4.07 3.58 8.96
CA ALA A 67 -4.11 2.12 8.90
C ALA A 67 -2.70 1.51 9.08
N ILE A 68 -1.68 2.03 8.39
CA ILE A 68 -0.28 1.59 8.54
C ILE A 68 0.19 1.80 9.98
N ALA A 69 -0.08 2.95 10.57
CA ALA A 69 0.28 3.27 11.96
C ALA A 69 -0.39 2.29 12.95
N THR A 70 -1.67 1.98 12.75
CA THR A 70 -2.41 1.03 13.58
C THR A 70 -1.80 -0.37 13.49
N VAL A 71 -1.49 -0.83 12.28
CA VAL A 71 -0.84 -2.14 12.05
C VAL A 71 0.55 -2.19 12.70
N TYR A 72 1.32 -1.10 12.62
CA TYR A 72 2.62 -1.00 13.27
C TYR A 72 2.52 -1.18 14.78
N ILE A 73 1.61 -0.45 15.44
CA ILE A 73 1.43 -0.49 16.89
C ILE A 73 1.02 -1.88 17.34
N VAL A 74 0.05 -2.50 16.67
CA VAL A 74 -0.41 -3.86 17.01
C VAL A 74 0.73 -4.88 16.90
N LEU A 75 1.56 -4.80 15.85
CA LEU A 75 2.70 -5.70 15.70
C LEU A 75 3.81 -5.42 16.73
N GLY A 76 4.08 -4.15 17.03
CA GLY A 76 5.08 -3.77 18.02
C GLY A 76 4.74 -4.31 19.41
N ILE A 77 3.47 -4.26 19.78
CA ILE A 77 2.96 -4.87 21.03
C ILE A 77 3.08 -6.40 20.97
N LEU A 78 2.73 -7.02 19.84
CA LEU A 78 2.72 -8.49 19.72
C LEU A 78 4.12 -9.12 19.79
N TYR A 79 5.14 -8.46 19.23
CA TYR A 79 6.49 -9.01 19.11
C TYR A 79 7.49 -8.46 20.15
N GLU A 80 7.06 -7.58 21.05
CA GLU A 80 7.91 -6.87 22.03
C GLU A 80 9.20 -6.28 21.41
N SER A 81 9.16 -5.92 20.13
CA SER A 81 10.32 -5.52 19.36
C SER A 81 9.94 -4.53 18.28
N TYR A 82 10.70 -3.44 18.17
CA TYR A 82 10.47 -2.39 17.17
C TYR A 82 10.98 -2.76 15.77
N VAL A 83 11.84 -3.78 15.65
CA VAL A 83 12.53 -4.13 14.40
C VAL A 83 11.68 -5.07 13.53
N HIS A 84 11.07 -6.10 14.13
CA HIS A 84 10.27 -7.08 13.38
C HIS A 84 9.02 -6.49 12.70
N PRO A 85 8.26 -5.58 13.32
CA PRO A 85 7.14 -4.89 12.66
C PRO A 85 7.59 -4.11 11.42
N LEU A 86 8.78 -3.50 11.46
CA LEU A 86 9.30 -2.67 10.38
C LEU A 86 9.72 -3.51 9.17
N THR A 87 10.33 -4.67 9.42
CA THR A 87 10.59 -5.69 8.38
C THR A 87 9.31 -6.14 7.70
N ILE A 88 8.24 -6.38 8.47
CA ILE A 88 6.96 -6.84 7.92
C ILE A 88 6.27 -5.73 7.13
N LEU A 89 6.26 -4.49 7.63
CA LEU A 89 5.68 -3.33 6.94
C LEU A 89 6.41 -2.98 5.64
N SER A 90 7.70 -3.32 5.51
CA SER A 90 8.46 -3.13 4.27
C SER A 90 7.91 -3.89 3.07
N THR A 91 7.03 -4.87 3.28
CA THR A 91 6.35 -5.62 2.23
C THR A 91 5.09 -4.92 1.69
N LEU A 92 4.54 -3.94 2.41
CA LEU A 92 3.34 -3.21 2.01
C LEU A 92 3.52 -2.35 0.74
N PRO A 93 4.64 -1.63 0.55
CA PRO A 93 4.88 -0.89 -0.68
C PRO A 93 4.78 -1.79 -1.92
N SER A 94 5.32 -3.01 -1.85
CA SER A 94 5.25 -3.99 -2.95
C SER A 94 3.81 -4.36 -3.31
N ALA A 95 2.93 -4.52 -2.31
CA ALA A 95 1.51 -4.80 -2.54
C ALA A 95 0.73 -3.60 -3.07
N GLY A 96 1.02 -2.40 -2.55
CA GLY A 96 0.45 -1.16 -3.08
C GLY A 96 0.84 -0.92 -4.54
N VAL A 97 2.13 -1.06 -4.87
CA VAL A 97 2.63 -0.92 -6.25
C VAL A 97 1.99 -1.96 -7.16
N GLY A 98 1.89 -3.22 -6.74
CA GLY A 98 1.22 -4.27 -7.52
C GLY A 98 -0.25 -3.97 -7.82
N ALA A 99 -0.97 -3.47 -6.82
CA ALA A 99 -2.37 -3.08 -6.96
C ALA A 99 -2.54 -1.89 -7.90
N LEU A 100 -1.73 -0.84 -7.74
CA LEU A 100 -1.78 0.36 -8.57
C LEU A 100 -1.43 0.05 -10.03
N LEU A 101 -0.37 -0.74 -10.26
CA LEU A 101 0.02 -1.17 -11.61
C LEU A 101 -1.08 -1.96 -12.30
N ALA A 102 -1.79 -2.83 -11.57
CA ALA A 102 -2.89 -3.58 -12.16
C ALA A 102 -4.09 -2.68 -12.49
N LEU A 103 -4.44 -1.73 -11.63
CA LEU A 103 -5.49 -0.76 -11.95
C LEU A 103 -5.15 0.03 -13.22
N GLU A 104 -3.90 0.45 -13.36
CA GLU A 104 -3.42 1.16 -14.55
C GLU A 104 -3.48 0.28 -15.81
N LEU A 105 -2.99 -0.96 -15.74
CA LEU A 105 -2.99 -1.91 -16.87
C LEU A 105 -4.40 -2.30 -17.33
N PHE A 106 -5.35 -2.42 -16.39
CA PHE A 106 -6.74 -2.76 -16.70
C PHE A 106 -7.63 -1.53 -16.93
N GLY A 107 -7.06 -0.31 -16.89
CA GLY A 107 -7.79 0.94 -17.09
C GLY A 107 -8.86 1.22 -16.03
N ALA A 108 -8.74 0.62 -14.85
CA ALA A 108 -9.70 0.77 -13.76
C ALA A 108 -9.38 2.02 -12.92
N PRO A 109 -10.39 2.81 -12.51
CA PRO A 109 -10.15 4.02 -11.75
C PRO A 109 -9.66 3.70 -10.33
N PHE A 110 -8.71 4.51 -9.84
CA PHE A 110 -8.38 4.52 -8.42
C PHE A 110 -9.55 5.11 -7.62
N SER A 111 -10.33 4.24 -6.99
CA SER A 111 -11.54 4.58 -6.26
C SER A 111 -11.43 4.20 -4.78
N LEU A 112 -12.40 4.65 -3.95
CA LEU A 112 -12.51 4.22 -2.55
C LEU A 112 -12.53 2.70 -2.42
N ILE A 113 -13.14 2.02 -3.39
CA ILE A 113 -13.30 0.57 -3.38
C ILE A 113 -11.97 -0.13 -3.70
N ALA A 114 -11.19 0.42 -4.63
CA ALA A 114 -9.82 -0.02 -4.87
C ALA A 114 -8.96 0.15 -3.59
N LEU A 115 -9.15 1.24 -2.84
CA LEU A 115 -8.45 1.45 -1.57
C LEU A 115 -8.83 0.41 -0.50
N ILE A 116 -10.11 0.00 -0.41
CA ILE A 116 -10.52 -1.12 0.45
C ILE A 116 -9.77 -2.40 0.02
N GLY A 117 -9.63 -2.64 -1.29
CA GLY A 117 -8.82 -3.74 -1.83
C GLY A 117 -7.36 -3.68 -1.36
N ILE A 118 -6.72 -2.51 -1.39
CA ILE A 118 -5.36 -2.30 -0.88
C ILE A 118 -5.31 -2.58 0.63
N MET A 119 -6.31 -2.14 1.39
CA MET A 119 -6.39 -2.41 2.83
C MET A 119 -6.51 -3.91 3.13
N LEU A 120 -7.27 -4.65 2.33
CA LEU A 120 -7.36 -6.12 2.43
C LEU A 120 -6.03 -6.80 2.08
N LEU A 121 -5.34 -6.32 1.05
CA LEU A 121 -4.02 -6.81 0.66
C LEU A 121 -2.98 -6.67 1.78
N ILE A 122 -3.03 -5.58 2.55
CA ILE A 122 -2.17 -5.42 3.75
C ILE A 122 -2.32 -6.65 4.65
N GLY A 123 -3.54 -7.10 4.94
CA GLY A 123 -3.77 -8.29 5.78
C GLY A 123 -3.24 -9.58 5.16
N ILE A 124 -3.56 -9.82 3.88
CA ILE A 124 -3.22 -11.06 3.18
C ILE A 124 -1.70 -11.20 3.02
N VAL A 125 -1.03 -10.14 2.55
CA VAL A 125 0.41 -10.13 2.31
C VAL A 125 1.18 -10.14 3.64
N LYS A 126 0.72 -9.40 4.66
CA LYS A 126 1.35 -9.37 5.98
C LYS A 126 1.39 -10.75 6.62
N LYS A 127 0.34 -11.57 6.46
CA LYS A 127 0.32 -12.96 6.97
C LYS A 127 1.49 -13.77 6.40
N ASN A 128 1.74 -13.66 5.09
CA ASN A 128 2.80 -14.42 4.44
C ASN A 128 4.20 -13.95 4.90
N ALA A 129 4.40 -12.65 5.07
CA ALA A 129 5.65 -12.09 5.62
C ALA A 129 5.88 -12.49 7.08
N ILE A 130 4.85 -12.41 7.93
CA ILE A 130 4.87 -12.86 9.33
C ILE A 130 5.30 -14.32 9.43
N MET A 131 4.65 -15.22 8.69
CA MET A 131 4.97 -16.65 8.76
C MET A 131 6.42 -16.96 8.39
N MET A 132 7.01 -16.19 7.48
CA MET A 132 8.42 -16.36 7.07
C MET A 132 9.38 -15.86 8.15
N VAL A 133 9.13 -14.66 8.69
CA VAL A 133 9.98 -14.07 9.73
C VAL A 133 9.90 -14.86 11.04
N ASP A 134 8.69 -15.28 11.44
CA ASP A 134 8.49 -16.08 12.66
C ASP A 134 9.22 -17.42 12.58
N PHE A 135 9.16 -18.10 11.43
CA PHE A 135 9.86 -19.37 11.25
C PHE A 135 11.38 -19.18 11.24
N ALA A 136 11.89 -18.10 10.65
CA ALA A 136 13.32 -17.78 10.68
C ALA A 136 13.81 -17.47 12.10
N LEU A 137 13.02 -16.72 12.88
CA LEU A 137 13.32 -16.43 14.29
C LEU A 137 13.29 -17.70 15.15
N GLU A 138 12.33 -18.58 14.92
CA GLU A 138 12.24 -19.85 15.64
C GLU A 138 13.42 -20.77 15.30
N ALA A 139 13.83 -20.84 14.03
CA ALA A 139 15.01 -21.59 13.60
C ALA A 139 16.32 -21.02 14.19
N GLN A 140 16.45 -19.70 14.33
CA GLN A 140 17.58 -19.08 15.03
C GLN A 140 17.59 -19.44 16.52
N ARG A 141 16.44 -19.35 17.20
CA ARG A 141 16.33 -19.57 18.65
C ARG A 141 16.51 -21.03 19.05
N ASN A 142 15.89 -21.96 18.31
CA ASN A 142 15.89 -23.38 18.65
C ASN A 142 17.06 -24.14 17.99
N GLY A 143 17.55 -23.66 16.85
CA GLY A 143 18.58 -24.35 16.06
C GLY A 143 19.99 -23.75 16.17
N ASN A 144 20.18 -22.59 16.82
CA ASN A 144 21.43 -21.82 16.79
C ASN A 144 21.97 -21.56 15.37
N LEU A 145 21.09 -21.58 14.37
CA LEU A 145 21.44 -21.40 12.96
C LEU A 145 21.82 -19.94 12.69
N PRO A 146 22.80 -19.68 11.81
CA PRO A 146 23.08 -18.34 11.36
C PRO A 146 21.84 -17.77 10.62
N PRO A 147 21.62 -16.44 10.68
CA PRO A 147 20.45 -15.77 10.09
C PRO A 147 20.20 -16.10 8.62
N GLU A 148 21.28 -16.30 7.85
CA GLU A 148 21.23 -16.63 6.43
C GLU A 148 20.68 -18.04 6.18
N GLU A 149 21.09 -19.03 6.97
CA GLU A 149 20.57 -20.40 6.87
C GLU A 149 19.14 -20.49 7.39
N ALA A 150 18.83 -19.79 8.49
CA ALA A 150 17.50 -19.77 9.08
C ALA A 150 16.44 -19.22 8.12
N ILE A 151 16.72 -18.08 7.46
CA ILE A 151 15.78 -17.49 6.49
C ILE A 151 15.68 -18.33 5.22
N PHE A 152 16.78 -18.96 4.79
CA PHE A 152 16.77 -19.84 3.63
C PHE A 152 15.90 -21.09 3.86
N GLN A 153 16.07 -21.73 5.03
CA GLN A 153 15.25 -22.87 5.42
C GLN A 153 13.77 -22.48 5.58
N ALA A 154 13.49 -21.30 6.14
CA ALA A 154 12.14 -20.73 6.21
C ALA A 154 11.52 -20.57 4.81
N CYS A 155 12.30 -20.08 3.83
CA CYS A 155 11.84 -19.95 2.44
C CYS A 155 11.43 -21.29 1.83
N LEU A 156 12.24 -22.34 2.01
CA LEU A 156 11.94 -23.66 1.45
C LEU A 156 10.67 -24.27 2.05
N LEU A 157 10.52 -24.20 3.37
CA LEU A 157 9.39 -24.81 4.07
C LEU A 157 8.08 -24.06 3.84
N ARG A 158 8.15 -22.73 3.64
CA ARG A 158 6.97 -21.88 3.49
C ARG A 158 6.56 -21.65 2.03
N PHE A 159 7.41 -21.96 1.05
CA PHE A 159 7.09 -21.76 -0.36
C PHE A 159 5.75 -22.42 -0.76
N ARG A 160 5.56 -23.70 -0.41
CA ARG A 160 4.32 -24.44 -0.72
C ARG A 160 3.08 -23.81 -0.05
N PRO A 161 3.05 -23.59 1.28
CA PRO A 161 1.93 -22.92 1.94
C PRO A 161 1.64 -21.50 1.41
N ILE A 162 2.67 -20.71 1.12
CA ILE A 162 2.53 -19.34 0.61
C ILE A 162 1.90 -19.35 -0.79
N MET A 163 2.35 -20.25 -1.68
CA MET A 163 1.73 -20.41 -2.99
C MET A 163 0.27 -20.85 -2.87
N MET A 164 -0.05 -21.75 -1.94
CA MET A 164 -1.42 -22.23 -1.72
C MET A 164 -2.37 -21.09 -1.32
N THR A 165 -1.98 -20.24 -0.36
CA THR A 165 -2.83 -19.12 0.09
C THR A 165 -2.99 -18.08 -1.00
N THR A 166 -1.91 -17.76 -1.72
CA THR A 166 -1.95 -16.76 -2.79
C THR A 166 -2.79 -17.23 -3.96
N LEU A 167 -2.67 -18.49 -4.38
CA LEU A 167 -3.51 -19.06 -5.44
C LEU A 167 -4.99 -19.12 -5.02
N ALA A 168 -5.29 -19.55 -3.79
CA ALA A 168 -6.66 -19.58 -3.30
C ALA A 168 -7.31 -18.18 -3.30
N ALA A 169 -6.58 -17.16 -2.85
CA ALA A 169 -7.05 -15.78 -2.88
C ALA A 169 -7.19 -15.24 -4.31
N LEU A 170 -6.26 -15.57 -5.21
CA LEU A 170 -6.32 -15.24 -6.64
C LEU A 170 -7.58 -15.81 -7.30
N PHE A 171 -7.81 -17.11 -7.15
CA PHE A 171 -8.98 -17.77 -7.72
C PHE A 171 -10.29 -17.32 -7.06
N GLY A 172 -10.27 -16.94 -5.77
CA GLY A 172 -11.42 -16.32 -5.10
C GLY A 172 -11.75 -14.91 -5.59
N ALA A 173 -10.73 -14.14 -5.98
CA ALA A 173 -10.90 -12.78 -6.52
C ALA A 173 -11.15 -12.75 -8.03
N LEU A 174 -10.80 -13.80 -8.77
CA LEU A 174 -10.97 -13.88 -10.22
C LEU A 174 -12.42 -13.64 -10.69
N PRO A 175 -13.47 -14.19 -10.06
CA PRO A 175 -14.85 -13.90 -10.44
C PRO A 175 -15.24 -12.43 -10.28
N LEU A 176 -14.61 -11.69 -9.36
CA LEU A 176 -14.86 -10.26 -9.16
C LEU A 176 -14.32 -9.42 -10.31
N VAL A 177 -13.23 -9.87 -10.94
CA VAL A 177 -12.65 -9.23 -12.13
C VAL A 177 -13.50 -9.50 -13.36
N LEU A 178 -14.01 -10.72 -13.49
CA LEU A 178 -14.77 -11.19 -14.65
C LEU A 178 -16.28 -10.90 -14.56
N SER A 179 -16.77 -10.38 -13.43
CA SER A 179 -18.20 -10.12 -13.25
C SER A 179 -18.66 -8.95 -14.12
N GLY A 180 -19.50 -9.23 -15.12
CA GLY A 180 -20.27 -8.23 -15.87
C GLY A 180 -21.71 -8.11 -15.33
N GLY A 181 -22.31 -6.92 -15.44
CA GLY A 181 -23.67 -6.62 -15.00
C GLY A 181 -23.74 -5.51 -13.94
N ASP A 182 -24.92 -5.30 -13.36
CA ASP A 182 -25.15 -4.26 -12.35
C ASP A 182 -24.25 -4.45 -11.11
N GLY A 183 -23.58 -3.38 -10.67
CA GLY A 183 -22.63 -3.42 -9.57
C GLY A 183 -21.22 -3.89 -9.96
N SER A 184 -20.96 -4.13 -11.24
CA SER A 184 -19.60 -4.39 -11.75
C SER A 184 -18.66 -3.21 -11.51
N GLU A 185 -19.19 -1.98 -11.50
CA GLU A 185 -18.44 -0.76 -11.17
C GLU A 185 -17.86 -0.77 -9.75
N LEU A 186 -18.40 -1.60 -8.84
CA LEU A 186 -17.87 -1.79 -7.49
C LEU A 186 -16.97 -3.02 -7.40
N ARG A 187 -17.35 -4.14 -8.03
CA ARG A 187 -16.65 -5.43 -7.89
C ARG A 187 -15.35 -5.47 -8.68
N GLN A 188 -15.36 -4.90 -9.88
CA GLN A 188 -14.23 -4.99 -10.80
C GLN A 188 -12.98 -4.25 -10.26
N PRO A 189 -13.07 -2.98 -9.77
CA PRO A 189 -11.90 -2.32 -9.17
C PRO A 189 -11.36 -3.05 -7.94
N LEU A 190 -12.24 -3.62 -7.11
CA LEU A 190 -11.85 -4.41 -5.94
C LEU A 190 -11.09 -5.68 -6.34
N GLY A 191 -11.63 -6.43 -7.29
CA GLY A 191 -11.03 -7.66 -7.81
C GLY A 191 -9.67 -7.42 -8.47
N ILE A 192 -9.56 -6.41 -9.34
CA ILE A 192 -8.32 -6.07 -10.05
C ILE A 192 -7.23 -5.71 -9.04
N THR A 193 -7.57 -4.89 -8.04
CA THR A 193 -6.65 -4.50 -6.98
C THR A 193 -6.10 -5.73 -6.27
N ILE A 194 -6.98 -6.66 -5.83
CA ILE A 194 -6.57 -7.86 -5.09
C ILE A 194 -5.70 -8.77 -5.96
N VAL A 195 -6.13 -9.08 -7.19
CA VAL A 195 -5.42 -9.97 -8.11
C VAL A 195 -4.04 -9.42 -8.44
N GLY A 196 -3.98 -8.15 -8.88
CA GLY A 196 -2.74 -7.49 -9.23
C GLY A 196 -1.78 -7.34 -8.06
N GLY A 197 -2.31 -6.88 -6.93
CA GLY A 197 -1.57 -6.75 -5.68
C GLY A 197 -0.98 -8.09 -5.25
N LEU A 198 -1.74 -9.18 -5.27
CA LEU A 198 -1.26 -10.50 -4.86
C LEU A 198 -0.17 -11.05 -5.79
N VAL A 199 -0.35 -10.97 -7.11
CA VAL A 199 0.64 -11.51 -8.07
C VAL A 199 1.98 -10.82 -7.90
N VAL A 200 1.98 -9.49 -7.90
CA VAL A 200 3.20 -8.68 -7.83
C VAL A 200 3.79 -8.72 -6.42
N SER A 201 2.96 -8.57 -5.37
CA SER A 201 3.44 -8.63 -3.99
C SER A 201 4.00 -9.99 -3.64
N GLN A 202 3.47 -11.09 -4.15
CA GLN A 202 3.94 -12.41 -3.76
C GLN A 202 5.36 -12.68 -4.28
N LEU A 203 5.63 -12.28 -5.52
CA LEU A 203 6.97 -12.34 -6.12
C LEU A 203 7.95 -11.45 -5.36
N LEU A 204 7.57 -10.19 -5.13
CA LEU A 204 8.39 -9.23 -4.40
C LEU A 204 8.59 -9.65 -2.94
N THR A 205 7.60 -10.21 -2.26
CA THR A 205 7.69 -10.58 -0.84
C THR A 205 8.63 -11.75 -0.64
N LEU A 206 8.61 -12.77 -1.51
CA LEU A 206 9.54 -13.90 -1.41
C LEU A 206 11.01 -13.49 -1.63
N TYR A 207 11.24 -12.42 -2.37
CA TYR A 207 12.60 -11.92 -2.63
C TYR A 207 13.04 -10.84 -1.64
N THR A 208 12.19 -9.85 -1.39
CA THR A 208 12.50 -8.67 -0.57
C THR A 208 12.48 -9.00 0.92
N THR A 209 11.60 -9.90 1.40
CA THR A 209 11.54 -10.23 2.84
C THR A 209 12.83 -10.85 3.37
N PRO A 210 13.46 -11.82 2.68
CA PRO A 210 14.75 -12.36 3.11
C PRO A 210 15.87 -11.30 3.14
N VAL A 211 15.93 -10.46 2.11
CA VAL A 211 16.96 -9.41 2.00
C VAL A 211 16.81 -8.38 3.13
N VAL A 212 15.59 -7.92 3.37
CA VAL A 212 15.29 -6.94 4.43
C VAL A 212 15.50 -7.56 5.82
N TYR A 213 15.14 -8.82 6.01
CA TYR A 213 15.42 -9.54 7.26
C TYR A 213 16.92 -9.60 7.56
N LEU A 214 17.75 -10.00 6.59
CA LEU A 214 19.21 -10.05 6.75
C LEU A 214 19.82 -8.67 6.98
N PHE A 215 19.30 -7.64 6.30
CA PHE A 215 19.74 -6.26 6.49
C PHE A 215 19.50 -5.79 7.93
N PHE A 216 18.28 -6.02 8.46
CA PHE A 216 17.95 -5.63 9.83
C PHE A 216 18.68 -6.46 10.89
N ASP A 217 18.91 -7.75 10.64
CA ASP A 217 19.70 -8.58 11.57
C ASP A 217 21.17 -8.11 11.63
N ARG A 218 21.79 -7.79 10.48
CA ARG A 218 23.12 -7.19 10.43
C ARG A 218 23.18 -5.85 11.17
N LEU A 219 22.16 -5.01 11.04
CA LEU A 219 22.01 -3.76 11.80
C LEU A 219 21.95 -4.04 13.31
N ARG A 220 21.12 -5.00 13.75
CA ARG A 220 21.01 -5.39 15.16
C ARG A 220 22.34 -5.84 15.74
N LEU A 221 23.10 -6.69 15.03
CA LEU A 221 24.43 -7.13 15.46
C LEU A 221 25.43 -5.97 15.54
N ARG A 222 25.34 -5.01 14.62
CA ARG A 222 26.22 -3.82 14.58
C ARG A 222 25.92 -2.84 15.72
N PHE A 223 24.66 -2.69 16.12
CA PHE A 223 24.26 -1.89 17.27
C PHE A 223 24.51 -2.61 18.60
N SER A 224 24.32 -3.94 18.68
CA SER A 224 24.55 -4.73 19.89
C SER A 224 26.05 -4.89 20.24
N ARG A 225 26.94 -4.95 19.24
CA ARG A 225 28.40 -4.92 19.46
C ARG A 225 28.89 -3.63 20.13
N LYS A 226 28.12 -2.53 20.08
CA LYS A 226 28.49 -1.26 20.70
C LYS A 226 28.24 -1.22 22.22
N THR A 227 27.60 -2.24 22.80
CA THR A 227 27.23 -2.29 24.22
C THR A 227 28.08 -3.28 25.05
N ARG A 228 29.06 -3.97 24.47
CA ARG A 228 30.07 -4.69 25.28
C ARG A 228 31.16 -3.71 25.72
N GLN A 229 30.92 -3.05 26.85
CA GLN A 229 32.01 -2.48 27.66
C GLN A 229 32.98 -3.61 28.02
N PRO A 230 34.31 -3.40 27.89
CA PRO A 230 35.28 -4.36 28.37
C PRO A 230 35.17 -4.43 29.89
N VAL A 231 34.94 -5.63 30.42
CA VAL A 231 35.17 -5.92 31.83
C VAL A 231 36.68 -5.80 32.03
N SER A 232 37.11 -4.73 32.70
CA SER A 232 38.47 -4.56 33.19
C SER A 232 38.64 -5.42 34.44
N GLU A 233 39.53 -6.42 34.36
CA GLU A 233 40.27 -6.95 35.51
C GLU A 233 41.33 -5.93 35.99
#